data_AF-A0A7L3LD56-F1
#
_entry.id   AF-A0A7L3LD56-F1
#
_cell.length_a   1.000
_cell.length_b   1.000
_cell.length_c   1.000
_cell.angle_alpha   90.00
_cell.angle_beta   90.00
_cell.angle_gamma   90.00
#
_symmetry.space_group_name_H-M   'P 1'
#
loop_
_entity.id
_entity.type
_entity.pdbx_description
1 polymer ?
#
loop_
_entity_poly.entity_id
_entity_poly.type
_entity_poly.pdbx_seq_one_letter_code
_entity_poly.pdbx_strand_id
1 'polypeptide(L)'
;TFVVGQEQQKVFAHCCVLACRCQAFQRMLSQGLVGTEDPPGNVPPQGPLILGNVQPEVFLAVIEFLYTNSVTLNSQIALEVLTSSVEYGLQDLCKLCVKFIKDTLSVEQVCEALQV
;
A
#
# COMPACT_ATOMS: atom_id res chain seq x y z
N THR A 1 8.36 10.03 -5.03
CA THR A 1 8.39 8.75 -5.76
C THR A 1 8.57 7.62 -4.77
N PHE A 2 7.94 6.48 -5.00
CA PHE A 2 8.06 5.28 -4.18
C PHE A 2 8.88 4.24 -4.94
N VAL A 3 9.75 3.51 -4.24
CA VAL A 3 10.51 2.37 -4.78
C VAL A 3 9.99 1.14 -4.06
N VAL A 4 9.38 0.21 -4.80
CA VAL A 4 8.54 -0.84 -4.23
C VAL A 4 9.05 -2.21 -4.64
N GLY A 5 9.03 -3.14 -3.68
CA GLY A 5 9.44 -4.53 -3.87
C GLY A 5 10.94 -4.73 -4.05
N GLN A 6 11.35 -5.99 -4.14
CA GLN A 6 12.73 -6.39 -4.37
C GLN A 6 13.26 -5.94 -5.74
N GLU A 7 12.37 -5.88 -6.73
CA GLU A 7 12.63 -5.39 -8.10
C GLU A 7 12.87 -3.87 -8.17
N GLN A 8 12.74 -3.15 -7.04
CA GLN A 8 12.89 -1.70 -6.95
C GLN A 8 12.05 -0.92 -7.98
N GLN A 9 10.81 -1.34 -8.17
CA GLN A 9 9.91 -0.70 -9.13
C GLN A 9 9.57 0.72 -8.67
N LYS A 10 9.74 1.69 -9.58
CA LYS A 10 9.37 3.09 -9.33
C LYS A 10 7.87 3.29 -9.53
N VAL A 11 7.19 3.73 -8.49
CA VAL A 11 5.77 4.10 -8.52
C VAL A 11 5.64 5.60 -8.21
N PHE A 12 4.90 6.30 -9.06
CA PHE A 12 4.66 7.74 -8.92
C PHE A 12 3.27 7.99 -8.34
N ALA A 13 3.20 8.80 -7.28
CA ALA A 13 1.95 9.20 -6.67
C ALA A 13 2.12 10.52 -5.91
N HIS A 14 1.02 11.23 -5.71
CA HIS A 14 0.97 12.48 -4.97
C HIS A 14 1.00 12.22 -3.46
N CYS A 15 2.09 12.63 -2.80
CA CYS A 15 2.25 12.48 -1.35
C CYS A 15 1.09 13.11 -0.56
N CYS A 16 0.55 14.24 -1.02
CA CYS A 16 -0.57 14.91 -0.35
C CYS A 16 -1.85 14.07 -0.32
N VAL A 17 -2.17 13.36 -1.42
CA VAL A 17 -3.33 12.46 -1.49
C VAL A 17 -3.16 11.27 -0.54
N LEU A 18 -1.99 10.65 -0.55
CA LEU A 18 -1.70 9.50 0.32
C LEU A 18 -1.74 9.91 1.81
N ALA A 19 -1.12 11.04 2.16
CA ALA A 19 -1.10 11.54 3.53
C ALA A 19 -2.49 11.95 4.05
N CYS A 20 -3.34 12.55 3.22
CA CYS A 20 -4.67 12.96 3.67
C CYS A 20 -5.67 11.80 3.77
N ARG A 21 -5.44 10.71 3.02
CA ARG A 21 -6.34 9.54 2.98
C ARG A 21 -5.87 8.38 3.85
N CYS A 22 -4.62 8.37 4.30
CA CYS A 22 -4.06 7.32 5.13
C CYS A 22 -3.07 7.85 6.18
N GLN A 23 -3.38 7.62 7.46
CA GLN A 23 -2.52 8.05 8.57
C GLN A 23 -1.16 7.34 8.58
N ALA A 24 -1.08 6.08 8.15
CA ALA A 24 0.20 5.38 8.06
C ALA A 24 1.13 6.07 7.05
N PHE A 25 0.62 6.38 5.85
CA PHE A 25 1.36 7.18 4.86
C PHE A 25 1.68 8.59 5.37
N GLN A 26 0.76 9.25 6.09
CA GLN A 26 1.03 10.56 6.67
C GLN A 26 2.23 10.53 7.62
N ARG A 27 2.28 9.56 8.55
CA ARG A 27 3.40 9.40 9.49
C ARG A 27 4.68 9.06 8.76
N MET A 28 4.62 8.11 7.84
CA MET A 28 5.77 7.64 7.07
C MET A 28 6.39 8.76 6.23
N LEU A 29 5.56 9.57 5.57
CA LEU A 29 6.00 10.73 4.81
C LEU A 29 6.54 11.84 5.73
N SER A 30 5.90 12.09 6.87
CA SER A 30 6.38 13.08 7.84
C SER A 30 7.74 12.71 8.44
N GLN A 31 8.00 11.42 8.68
CA GLN A 31 9.30 10.92 9.17
C GLN A 31 10.37 10.96 8.08
N GLY A 32 10.03 10.59 6.84
CA GLY A 32 10.95 10.67 5.70
C GLY A 32 11.36 12.10 5.35
N LEU A 33 10.53 13.10 5.69
CA LEU A 33 10.83 14.52 5.55
C LEU A 33 11.74 15.08 6.67
N VAL A 34 11.91 14.36 7.78
CA VAL A 34 12.67 14.81 8.97
C VAL A 34 14.08 14.19 9.04
N GLY A 35 14.38 13.21 8.17
CA GLY A 35 15.68 12.50 8.15
C GLY A 35 16.87 13.25 7.53
N THR A 36 16.74 14.54 7.21
CA THR A 36 17.85 15.39 6.76
C THR A 36 17.92 16.63 7.62
N GLU A 37 18.81 16.57 8.62
CA GLU A 37 19.22 17.72 9.41
C GLU A 37 20.02 18.67 8.51
N ASP A 38 19.33 19.64 7.90
CA ASP A 38 19.96 20.83 7.30
C ASP A 38 19.13 22.09 7.63
N PRO A 39 19.76 23.27 7.72
CA PRO A 39 19.26 24.46 8.43
C PRO A 39 17.98 25.08 7.83
N PRO A 40 17.27 25.95 8.57
CA PRO A 40 15.94 26.42 8.20
C PRO A 40 16.02 27.32 6.97
N GLY A 41 15.56 26.84 5.82
CA GLY A 41 15.44 27.70 4.64
C GLY A 41 15.31 27.04 3.27
N ASN A 42 15.54 25.74 3.10
CA ASN A 42 15.41 25.10 1.79
C ASN A 42 14.77 23.71 1.87
N VAL A 43 13.88 23.44 0.92
CA VAL A 43 13.05 22.23 0.80
C VAL A 43 13.90 20.96 0.94
N PRO A 44 13.49 19.95 1.76
CA PRO A 44 14.31 18.77 2.00
C PRO A 44 14.54 17.96 0.71
N PRO A 45 15.66 17.22 0.59
CA PRO A 45 15.92 16.35 -0.54
C PRO A 45 14.86 15.24 -0.57
N GLN A 46 13.99 15.26 -1.58
CA GLN A 46 12.91 14.28 -1.74
C GLN A 46 13.48 12.95 -2.26
N GLY A 47 14.20 12.23 -1.41
CA GLY A 47 14.62 10.86 -1.69
C GLY A 47 13.41 9.94 -1.92
N PRO A 48 13.53 8.90 -2.76
CA PRO A 48 12.45 7.96 -2.97
C PRO A 48 12.17 7.17 -1.69
N LEU A 49 10.89 6.98 -1.37
CA LEU A 49 10.47 6.19 -0.22
C LEU A 49 10.50 4.69 -0.59
N ILE A 50 11.28 3.90 0.14
CA ILE A 50 11.53 2.49 -0.18
C ILE A 50 10.57 1.58 0.61
N LEU A 51 9.86 0.71 -0.10
CA LEU A 51 8.91 -0.27 0.43
C LEU A 51 9.34 -1.69 0.00
N GLY A 52 10.37 -2.24 0.67
CA GLY A 52 11.01 -3.49 0.25
C GLY A 52 10.17 -4.76 0.44
N ASN A 53 9.21 -4.75 1.37
CA ASN A 53 8.41 -5.93 1.73
C ASN A 53 7.05 -5.98 1.02
N VAL A 54 6.70 -4.97 0.21
CA VAL A 54 5.40 -4.88 -0.46
C VAL A 54 5.60 -5.17 -1.95
N GLN A 55 4.79 -6.06 -2.50
CA GLN A 55 4.78 -6.32 -3.94
C GLN A 55 4.26 -5.09 -4.70
N PRO A 56 4.82 -4.74 -5.88
CA PRO A 56 4.38 -3.57 -6.64
C PRO A 56 2.88 -3.56 -6.94
N GLU A 57 2.31 -4.71 -7.30
CA GLU A 57 0.89 -4.88 -7.63
C GLU A 57 -0.01 -4.60 -6.43
N VAL A 58 0.40 -5.08 -5.25
CA VAL A 58 -0.30 -4.84 -3.99
C VAL A 58 -0.29 -3.34 -3.64
N PHE A 59 0.87 -2.70 -3.80
CA PHE A 59 0.98 -1.27 -3.57
C PHE A 59 0.15 -0.43 -4.55
N LEU A 60 0.11 -0.82 -5.82
CA LEU A 60 -0.73 -0.18 -6.83
C LEU A 60 -2.22 -0.31 -6.50
N ALA A 61 -2.67 -1.48 -6.03
CA ALA A 61 -4.05 -1.68 -5.57
C ALA A 61 -4.41 -0.79 -4.37
N VAL A 62 -3.48 -0.63 -3.41
CA VAL A 62 -3.67 0.31 -2.29
C VAL A 62 -3.76 1.75 -2.80
N ILE A 63 -2.91 2.15 -3.75
CA ILE A 63 -2.99 3.48 -4.36
C ILE A 63 -4.31 3.68 -5.11
N GLU A 64 -4.74 2.73 -5.93
CA GLU A 64 -6.03 2.78 -6.63
C GLU A 64 -7.16 3.10 -5.64
N PHE A 65 -7.19 2.39 -4.50
CA PHE A 65 -8.16 2.63 -3.44
C PHE A 65 -8.06 4.03 -2.84
N LEU A 66 -6.86 4.53 -2.55
CA LEU A 66 -6.69 5.86 -1.97
C LEU A 66 -7.18 6.98 -2.91
N TYR A 67 -7.09 6.78 -4.23
CA TYR A 67 -7.54 7.74 -5.25
C TYR A 67 -9.02 7.62 -5.60
N THR A 68 -9.57 6.41 -5.61
CA THR A 68 -10.88 6.13 -6.22
C THR A 68 -11.90 5.57 -5.25
N ASN A 69 -11.47 5.22 -4.03
CA ASN A 69 -12.28 4.51 -3.02
C ASN A 69 -12.80 3.14 -3.52
N SER A 70 -12.16 2.59 -4.57
CA SER A 70 -12.45 1.31 -5.22
C SER A 70 -11.13 0.58 -5.49
N VAL A 71 -11.18 -0.73 -5.73
CA VAL A 71 -9.99 -1.53 -6.02
C VAL A 71 -10.31 -2.66 -6.98
N THR A 72 -9.38 -2.95 -7.89
CA THR A 72 -9.45 -4.10 -8.79
C THR A 72 -8.66 -5.27 -8.18
N LEU A 73 -9.37 -6.28 -7.69
CA LEU A 73 -8.77 -7.45 -7.04
C LEU A 73 -8.73 -8.66 -7.98
N ASN A 74 -7.72 -9.50 -7.78
CA ASN A 74 -7.61 -10.85 -8.34
C ASN A 74 -7.16 -11.82 -7.23
N SER A 75 -7.28 -13.12 -7.47
CA SER A 75 -6.97 -14.14 -6.46
C SER A 75 -5.49 -14.17 -6.04
N GLN A 76 -4.59 -13.72 -6.91
CA GLN A 76 -3.14 -13.75 -6.68
C GLN A 76 -2.67 -12.70 -5.66
N ILE A 77 -3.37 -11.58 -5.53
CA ILE A 77 -2.95 -10.48 -4.64
C ILE A 77 -3.94 -10.17 -3.51
N ALA A 78 -5.12 -10.79 -3.51
CA ALA A 78 -6.21 -10.39 -2.61
C ALA A 78 -5.86 -10.54 -1.12
N LEU A 79 -5.09 -11.57 -0.75
CA LEU A 79 -4.67 -11.81 0.63
C LEU A 79 -3.59 -10.81 1.08
N GLU A 80 -2.65 -10.49 0.21
CA GLU A 80 -1.61 -9.49 0.47
C GLU A 80 -2.22 -8.08 0.55
N VAL A 81 -3.16 -7.73 -0.33
CA VAL A 81 -3.89 -6.46 -0.27
C VAL A 81 -4.73 -6.39 1.01
N LEU A 82 -5.37 -7.49 1.44
CA LEU A 82 -6.03 -7.55 2.74
C LEU A 82 -5.05 -7.26 3.87
N THR A 83 -3.87 -7.91 3.86
CA THR A 83 -2.83 -7.72 4.87
C THR A 83 -2.37 -6.25 4.92
N SER A 84 -1.99 -5.67 3.78
CA SER A 84 -1.59 -4.27 3.69
C SER A 84 -2.71 -3.30 4.08
N SER A 85 -3.98 -3.63 3.79
CA SER A 85 -5.11 -2.80 4.19
C SER A 85 -5.26 -2.73 5.72
N VAL A 86 -4.97 -3.82 6.44
CA VAL A 86 -4.94 -3.84 7.90
C VAL A 86 -3.75 -3.04 8.42
N GLU A 87 -2.55 -3.26 7.88
CA GLU A 87 -1.31 -2.56 8.27
C GLU A 87 -1.44 -1.04 8.10
N TYR A 88 -2.06 -0.59 7.02
CA TYR A 88 -2.28 0.82 6.73
C TYR A 88 -3.56 1.40 7.35
N GLY A 89 -4.36 0.58 8.03
CA GLY A 89 -5.61 0.99 8.69
C GLY A 89 -6.74 1.39 7.74
N LEU A 90 -6.76 0.84 6.52
CA LEU A 90 -7.73 1.13 5.47
C LEU A 90 -8.96 0.22 5.57
N GLN A 91 -9.83 0.50 6.55
CA GLN A 91 -10.95 -0.39 6.92
C GLN A 91 -11.92 -0.70 5.78
N ASP A 92 -12.21 0.25 4.89
CA ASP A 92 -13.12 0.00 3.78
C ASP A 92 -12.47 -0.86 2.70
N LEU A 93 -11.15 -0.74 2.49
CA LEU A 93 -10.39 -1.68 1.66
C LEU A 93 -10.39 -3.08 2.26
N CYS A 94 -10.23 -3.22 3.59
CA CYS A 94 -10.34 -4.51 4.27
C CYS A 94 -11.69 -5.19 3.95
N LYS A 95 -12.79 -4.44 4.01
CA LYS A 95 -14.13 -4.96 3.72
C LYS A 95 -14.26 -5.43 2.27
N LEU A 96 -13.70 -4.67 1.32
CA LEU A 96 -13.69 -5.04 -0.10
C LEU A 96 -12.89 -6.33 -0.33
N CYS A 97 -11.71 -6.46 0.26
CA CYS A 97 -10.91 -7.68 0.17
C CYS A 97 -11.62 -8.89 0.79
N VAL A 98 -12.16 -8.75 2.00
CA VAL A 98 -12.90 -9.84 2.67
C VAL A 98 -14.10 -10.28 1.83
N LYS A 99 -14.84 -9.34 1.24
CA LYS A 99 -15.96 -9.66 0.35
C LYS A 99 -15.46 -10.45 -0.87
N PHE A 100 -14.45 -9.93 -1.57
CA PHE A 100 -13.87 -10.60 -2.74
C PHE A 100 -13.39 -12.01 -2.41
N ILE A 101 -12.65 -12.18 -1.31
CA ILE A 101 -12.13 -13.47 -0.88
C ILE A 101 -13.28 -14.44 -0.56
N LYS A 102 -14.32 -14.00 0.14
CA LYS A 102 -15.50 -14.84 0.43
C LYS A 102 -16.24 -15.27 -0.84
N ASP A 103 -16.37 -14.36 -1.81
CA ASP A 103 -17.08 -14.62 -3.05
C ASP A 103 -16.25 -15.47 -4.03
N THR A 104 -14.91 -15.47 -3.90
CA THR A 104 -13.98 -16.15 -4.82
C THR A 104 -13.43 -17.47 -4.26
N LEU A 105 -13.37 -17.65 -2.93
CA LEU A 105 -13.03 -18.93 -2.30
C LEU A 105 -14.15 -19.97 -2.54
N SER A 106 -14.13 -20.61 -3.71
CA SER A 106 -14.67 -21.96 -3.86
C SER A 106 -13.73 -22.98 -3.20
N VAL A 107 -14.23 -24.19 -2.95
CA VAL A 107 -13.53 -25.25 -2.20
C VAL A 107 -12.13 -25.55 -2.75
N GLU A 108 -11.88 -25.28 -4.04
CA GLU A 108 -10.58 -25.51 -4.67
C GLU A 108 -9.45 -24.59 -4.17
N GLN A 109 -9.75 -23.35 -3.74
CA GLN A 109 -8.73 -22.37 -3.34
C GLN A 109 -8.37 -22.38 -1.85
N VAL A 110 -9.14 -23.13 -1.04
CA VAL A 110 -8.91 -23.29 0.41
C VAL A 110 -7.56 -23.97 0.70
N CYS A 111 -7.10 -24.85 -0.19
CA CYS A 111 -5.85 -25.59 -0.02
C CYS A 111 -4.59 -24.73 -0.17
N GLU A 112 -4.65 -23.59 -0.88
CA GLU A 112 -3.51 -22.66 -0.99
C GLU A 112 -3.49 -21.68 0.18
N ALA A 113 -4.66 -21.24 0.66
CA ALA A 113 -4.77 -20.27 1.77
C ALA A 113 -4.41 -20.84 3.16
N LEU A 114 -4.41 -22.16 3.33
CA LEU A 114 -4.15 -22.86 4.60
C LEU A 114 -2.73 -23.46 4.74
N GLN A 115 -1.86 -23.29 3.75
CA GLN A 115 -0.47 -23.75 3.82
C GLN A 115 0.44 -22.70 4.49
N VAL A 116 0.18 -22.42 5.77
CA VAL A 116 1.11 -21.72 6.67
C VAL A 116 1.42 -22.59 7.88
#